data_AF-A0A484HIW1-F1
#
_entry.id   AF-A0A484HIW1-F1
#
_cell.length_a   1.000
_cell.length_b   1.000
_cell.length_c   1.000
_cell.angle_alpha   90.00
_cell.angle_beta   90.00
_cell.angle_gamma   90.00
#
_symmetry.space_group_name_H-M   'P 1'
#
loop_
_entity.id
_entity.type
_entity.pdbx_description
1 polymer ?
#
loop_
_entity_poly.entity_id
_entity_poly.type
_entity_poly.pdbx_seq_one_letter_code
_entity_poly.pdbx_strand_id
1 'polypeptide(L)'
;MKTFSEYAHEKMMDLFHNHSHEVGSVLKKRDPERYRDHEATDCITYALRVIGHAFKKTGNEAAAARAWGLGKHGTELARFLVTDHGWKGIYINPDSAHPIDADQEHSYTSHMAKKTRRYYKIPLEHRVHNYNVTPDSHPAFQKLNKNAGPSTLNEADIAGLERVKFGFGVSRGGRHTWLFSEGKVYETHWNKIGPDLYEASPLRKFPWLSGAIVTPSEQSQCLAETSRLFGAGEEAAIV
;
A
#
# COMPACT_ATOMS: atom_id res chain seq x y z
N MET A 1 -8.65 -25.24 4.31
CA MET A 1 -9.50 -24.03 4.29
C MET A 1 -8.67 -22.90 3.75
N LYS A 2 -9.20 -22.05 2.86
CA LYS A 2 -8.44 -20.91 2.32
C LYS A 2 -8.16 -19.87 3.41
N THR A 3 -7.01 -19.22 3.33
CA THR A 3 -6.61 -18.12 4.22
C THR A 3 -7.31 -16.81 3.83
N PHE A 4 -7.20 -15.78 4.69
CA PHE A 4 -7.67 -14.43 4.36
C PHE A 4 -7.02 -13.94 3.06
N SER A 5 -5.69 -14.06 2.97
CA SER A 5 -4.91 -13.61 1.83
C SER A 5 -5.31 -14.29 0.52
N GLU A 6 -5.68 -15.57 0.55
CA GLU A 6 -6.16 -16.30 -0.63
C GLU A 6 -7.52 -15.78 -1.09
N TYR A 7 -8.49 -15.61 -0.19
CA TYR A 7 -9.79 -15.02 -0.55
C TYR A 7 -9.67 -13.58 -1.03
N ALA A 8 -8.78 -12.80 -0.42
CA ALA A 8 -8.55 -11.42 -0.82
C ALA A 8 -7.91 -11.33 -2.21
N HIS A 9 -6.88 -12.13 -2.48
CA HIS A 9 -6.23 -12.18 -3.78
C HIS A 9 -7.20 -12.62 -4.88
N GLU A 10 -8.00 -13.66 -4.65
CA GLU A 10 -9.01 -14.11 -5.62
C GLU A 10 -10.03 -13.01 -5.93
N LYS A 11 -10.55 -12.31 -4.90
CA LYS A 11 -11.50 -11.22 -5.14
C LYS A 11 -10.86 -10.01 -5.82
N MET A 12 -9.60 -9.71 -5.50
CA MET A 12 -8.84 -8.65 -6.14
C MET A 12 -8.70 -8.91 -7.64
N MET A 13 -8.30 -10.13 -8.03
CA MET A 13 -8.12 -10.52 -9.42
C MET A 13 -9.46 -10.63 -10.17
N ASP A 14 -10.52 -11.11 -9.51
CA ASP A 14 -11.88 -11.12 -10.06
C ASP A 14 -12.33 -9.72 -10.47
N LEU A 15 -12.26 -8.74 -9.55
CA LEU A 15 -12.63 -7.36 -9.87
C LEU A 15 -11.70 -6.76 -10.92
N PHE A 16 -10.40 -7.03 -10.86
CA PHE A 16 -9.43 -6.55 -11.84
C PHE A 16 -9.74 -7.04 -13.26
N HIS A 17 -10.23 -8.26 -13.43
CA HIS A 17 -10.55 -8.82 -14.75
C HIS A 17 -12.01 -8.61 -15.18
N ASN A 18 -12.93 -8.46 -14.25
CA ASN A 18 -14.37 -8.47 -14.50
C ASN A 18 -15.06 -7.14 -14.10
N HIS A 19 -14.61 -6.02 -14.67
CA HIS A 19 -15.08 -4.66 -14.31
C HIS A 19 -15.79 -3.91 -15.44
N SER A 20 -16.27 -4.58 -16.48
CA SER A 20 -16.95 -3.92 -17.61
C SER A 20 -18.23 -3.17 -17.22
N HIS A 21 -18.82 -3.51 -16.06
CA HIS A 21 -20.00 -2.89 -15.49
C HIS A 21 -19.67 -1.73 -14.52
N GLU A 22 -18.40 -1.42 -14.31
CA GLU A 22 -17.94 -0.40 -13.37
C GLU A 22 -17.48 0.87 -14.09
N VAL A 23 -17.51 1.99 -13.36
CA VAL A 23 -17.02 3.30 -13.81
C VAL A 23 -16.37 4.03 -12.64
N GLY A 24 -15.34 4.82 -12.91
CA GLY A 24 -14.74 5.70 -11.93
C GLY A 24 -15.77 6.63 -11.27
N SER A 25 -15.71 6.76 -9.95
CA SER A 25 -16.72 7.47 -9.17
C SER A 25 -16.87 8.95 -9.54
N VAL A 26 -15.79 9.61 -10.00
CA VAL A 26 -15.82 10.99 -10.50
C VAL A 26 -16.47 11.07 -11.87
N LEU A 27 -16.23 10.10 -12.76
CA LEU A 27 -16.91 10.07 -14.07
C LEU A 27 -18.41 9.93 -13.90
N LYS A 28 -18.87 9.00 -13.04
CA LYS A 28 -20.30 8.83 -12.78
C LYS A 28 -20.93 10.08 -12.19
N LYS A 29 -20.26 10.75 -11.25
CA LYS A 29 -20.74 12.03 -10.68
C LYS A 29 -20.81 13.15 -11.73
N ARG A 30 -19.87 13.18 -12.67
CA ARG A 30 -19.81 14.20 -13.72
C ARG A 30 -20.87 14.00 -14.81
N ASP A 31 -21.17 12.75 -15.15
CA ASP A 31 -22.12 12.41 -16.23
C ASP A 31 -23.05 11.25 -15.79
N PRO A 32 -24.00 11.52 -14.87
CA PRO A 32 -24.81 10.48 -14.24
C PRO A 32 -25.78 9.79 -15.20
N GLU A 33 -26.30 10.51 -16.21
CA GLU A 33 -27.20 9.95 -17.24
C GLU A 33 -26.47 8.93 -18.10
N ARG A 34 -25.27 9.29 -18.60
CA ARG A 34 -24.45 8.40 -19.44
C ARG A 34 -24.04 7.12 -18.72
N TYR A 35 -23.75 7.22 -17.42
CA TYR A 35 -23.25 6.11 -16.63
C TYR A 35 -24.28 5.56 -15.63
N ARG A 36 -25.58 5.78 -15.87
CA ARG A 36 -26.65 5.39 -14.95
C ARG A 36 -26.60 3.90 -14.59
N ASP A 37 -26.31 3.07 -15.59
CA ASP A 37 -26.29 1.61 -15.52
C ASP A 37 -24.93 1.03 -15.04
N HIS A 38 -23.95 1.87 -14.73
CA HIS A 38 -22.63 1.42 -14.25
C HIS A 38 -22.49 1.56 -12.73
N GLU A 39 -21.78 0.65 -12.07
CA GLU A 39 -21.44 0.83 -10.66
C GLU A 39 -20.28 1.80 -10.47
N ALA A 40 -20.39 2.75 -9.54
CA ALA A 40 -19.28 3.63 -9.20
C ALA A 40 -18.21 2.88 -8.39
N THR A 41 -16.95 3.11 -8.73
CA THR A 41 -15.79 2.56 -8.03
C THR A 41 -14.65 3.57 -7.95
N ASP A 42 -13.75 3.37 -7.00
CA ASP A 42 -12.52 4.13 -6.83
C ASP A 42 -11.53 3.32 -6.00
N CYS A 43 -10.35 3.91 -5.77
CA CYS A 43 -9.22 3.26 -5.13
C CYS A 43 -9.54 2.69 -3.73
N ILE A 44 -10.42 3.34 -2.97
CA ILE A 44 -10.83 2.85 -1.65
C ILE A 44 -12.01 1.87 -1.74
N THR A 45 -12.96 2.10 -2.64
CA THR A 45 -14.09 1.18 -2.87
C THR A 45 -13.58 -0.19 -3.30
N TYR A 46 -12.58 -0.23 -4.20
CA TYR A 46 -11.93 -1.47 -4.61
C TYR A 46 -11.31 -2.22 -3.43
N ALA A 47 -10.50 -1.53 -2.61
CA ALA A 47 -9.87 -2.12 -1.45
C ALA A 47 -10.90 -2.67 -0.43
N LEU A 48 -11.97 -1.92 -0.16
CA LEU A 48 -13.03 -2.34 0.76
C LEU A 48 -13.84 -3.53 0.25
N ARG A 49 -14.11 -3.61 -1.06
CA ARG A 49 -14.76 -4.78 -1.67
C ARG A 49 -13.93 -6.05 -1.47
N VAL A 50 -12.61 -5.95 -1.65
CA VAL A 50 -11.68 -7.07 -1.48
C VAL A 50 -11.54 -7.48 -0.01
N ILE A 51 -11.18 -6.53 0.86
CA ILE A 51 -10.96 -6.77 2.29
C ILE A 51 -12.25 -7.25 2.98
N GLY A 52 -13.38 -6.59 2.67
CA GLY A 52 -14.68 -6.97 3.20
C GLY A 52 -15.14 -8.36 2.74
N HIS A 53 -14.84 -8.74 1.49
CA HIS A 53 -15.11 -10.09 1.00
C HIS A 53 -14.32 -11.14 1.78
N ALA A 54 -13.00 -10.93 1.92
CA ALA A 54 -12.13 -11.85 2.62
C ALA A 54 -12.55 -12.03 4.10
N PHE A 55 -12.86 -10.95 4.81
CA PHE A 55 -13.37 -11.04 6.18
C PHE A 55 -14.65 -11.85 6.29
N LYS A 56 -15.62 -11.64 5.39
CA LYS A 56 -16.86 -12.42 5.37
C LYS A 56 -16.59 -13.91 5.10
N LYS A 57 -15.70 -14.23 4.16
CA LYS A 57 -15.33 -15.62 3.84
C LYS A 57 -14.57 -16.32 4.96
N THR A 58 -13.89 -15.57 5.81
CA THR A 58 -13.27 -16.08 7.04
C THR A 58 -14.20 -16.04 8.26
N GLY A 59 -15.50 -15.72 8.08
CA GLY A 59 -16.50 -15.74 9.15
C GLY A 59 -16.48 -14.51 10.08
N ASN A 60 -15.82 -13.41 9.69
CA ASN A 60 -15.71 -12.19 10.49
C ASN A 60 -16.51 -11.02 9.86
N GLU A 61 -17.82 -11.15 9.84
CA GLU A 61 -18.72 -10.14 9.26
C GLU A 61 -18.64 -8.79 9.98
N ALA A 62 -18.40 -8.80 11.31
CA ALA A 62 -18.24 -7.59 12.09
C ALA A 62 -17.02 -6.78 11.64
N ALA A 63 -15.87 -7.44 11.40
CA ALA A 63 -14.69 -6.79 10.84
C ALA A 63 -14.93 -6.26 9.43
N ALA A 64 -15.67 -7.01 8.59
CA ALA A 64 -16.05 -6.53 7.26
C ALA A 64 -16.86 -5.22 7.36
N ALA A 65 -17.91 -5.18 8.19
CA ALA A 65 -18.71 -3.97 8.39
C ALA A 65 -17.87 -2.82 8.96
N ARG A 66 -16.97 -3.11 9.92
CA ARG A 66 -16.07 -2.12 10.50
C ARG A 66 -15.10 -1.53 9.48
N ALA A 67 -14.52 -2.36 8.62
CA ALA A 67 -13.63 -1.91 7.55
C ALA A 67 -14.34 -0.90 6.62
N TRP A 68 -15.57 -1.20 6.20
CA TRP A 68 -16.40 -0.29 5.40
C TRP A 68 -16.64 1.05 6.12
N GLY A 69 -16.94 1.03 7.42
CA GLY A 69 -17.13 2.25 8.22
C GLY A 69 -15.87 3.12 8.36
N LEU A 70 -14.68 2.53 8.27
CA LEU A 70 -13.39 3.21 8.38
C LEU A 70 -12.82 3.65 7.03
N GLY A 71 -13.30 3.09 5.92
CA GLY A 71 -12.71 3.31 4.59
C GLY A 71 -12.66 4.77 4.15
N LYS A 72 -13.49 5.67 4.70
CA LYS A 72 -13.39 7.12 4.46
C LYS A 72 -11.98 7.70 4.71
N HIS A 73 -11.15 7.03 5.51
CA HIS A 73 -9.77 7.40 5.78
C HIS A 73 -8.86 6.16 5.67
N GLY A 74 -8.08 6.06 4.58
CA GLY A 74 -7.23 4.88 4.34
C GLY A 74 -6.26 4.57 5.48
N THR A 75 -5.73 5.60 6.17
CA THR A 75 -4.86 5.41 7.34
C THR A 75 -5.58 4.87 8.56
N GLU A 76 -6.88 5.13 8.73
CA GLU A 76 -7.67 4.53 9.82
C GLU A 76 -7.97 3.06 9.56
N LEU A 77 -8.29 2.72 8.30
CA LEU A 77 -8.45 1.33 7.88
C LEU A 77 -7.14 0.55 8.06
N ALA A 78 -6.01 1.07 7.57
CA ALA A 78 -4.71 0.41 7.74
C ALA A 78 -4.34 0.23 9.23
N ARG A 79 -4.60 1.24 10.07
CA ARG A 79 -4.37 1.13 11.51
C ARG A 79 -5.23 0.02 12.12
N PHE A 80 -6.52 -0.03 11.80
CA PHE A 80 -7.44 -1.08 12.27
C PHE A 80 -6.96 -2.48 11.88
N LEU A 81 -6.52 -2.68 10.65
CA LEU A 81 -5.98 -3.97 10.20
C LEU A 81 -4.76 -4.40 11.02
N VAL A 82 -3.87 -3.45 11.33
CA VAL A 82 -2.67 -3.72 12.14
C VAL A 82 -3.03 -3.95 13.62
N THR A 83 -3.78 -3.06 14.24
CA THR A 83 -4.02 -3.08 15.70
C THR A 83 -5.01 -4.14 16.13
N ASP A 84 -6.06 -4.35 15.33
CA ASP A 84 -7.20 -5.18 15.75
C ASP A 84 -7.14 -6.59 15.12
N HIS A 85 -6.42 -6.72 14.00
CA HIS A 85 -6.26 -8.00 13.29
C HIS A 85 -4.81 -8.50 13.22
N GLY A 86 -3.87 -7.80 13.85
CA GLY A 86 -2.48 -8.23 13.96
C GLY A 86 -1.72 -8.22 12.64
N TRP A 87 -2.19 -7.48 11.63
CA TRP A 87 -1.48 -7.34 10.36
C TRP A 87 -0.13 -6.65 10.56
N LYS A 88 0.81 -6.93 9.67
CA LYS A 88 2.16 -6.37 9.70
C LYS A 88 2.20 -5.07 8.92
N GLY A 89 2.58 -3.98 9.58
CA GLY A 89 2.80 -2.68 8.94
C GLY A 89 4.22 -2.58 8.38
N ILE A 90 4.33 -2.19 7.12
CA ILE A 90 5.58 -2.13 6.35
C ILE A 90 5.69 -0.73 5.74
N TYR A 91 6.69 0.05 6.14
CA TYR A 91 6.99 1.31 5.44
C TYR A 91 7.73 1.00 4.13
N ILE A 92 7.32 1.66 3.05
CA ILE A 92 7.97 1.54 1.74
C ILE A 92 8.53 2.90 1.30
N ASN A 93 9.75 2.90 0.75
CA ASN A 93 10.33 4.06 0.07
C ASN A 93 11.46 3.66 -0.90
N PRO A 94 11.36 3.94 -2.22
CA PRO A 94 12.32 3.48 -3.21
C PRO A 94 13.71 4.10 -3.05
N ASP A 95 13.77 5.36 -2.58
CA ASP A 95 15.00 6.08 -2.26
C ASP A 95 14.67 7.34 -1.44
N SER A 96 14.81 7.29 -0.12
CA SER A 96 14.47 8.44 0.72
C SER A 96 15.56 9.52 0.76
N ALA A 97 16.78 9.20 0.36
CA ALA A 97 17.88 10.17 0.30
C ALA A 97 17.80 10.99 -1.00
N HIS A 98 17.38 10.35 -2.08
CA HIS A 98 17.26 10.96 -3.40
C HIS A 98 15.91 10.59 -4.04
N PRO A 99 14.77 11.09 -3.54
CA PRO A 99 13.49 10.77 -4.17
C PRO A 99 13.46 11.30 -5.61
N ILE A 100 12.98 10.47 -6.54
CA ILE A 100 13.04 10.74 -8.00
C ILE A 100 12.25 12.00 -8.41
N ASP A 101 11.26 12.41 -7.62
CA ASP A 101 10.46 13.62 -7.82
C ASP A 101 10.95 14.83 -7.00
N ALA A 102 12.00 14.65 -6.19
CA ALA A 102 12.53 15.63 -5.26
C ALA A 102 11.49 16.21 -4.27
N ASP A 103 10.46 15.44 -3.90
CA ASP A 103 9.50 15.82 -2.87
C ASP A 103 10.04 15.49 -1.46
N GLN A 104 10.01 16.48 -0.57
CA GLN A 104 10.49 16.35 0.81
C GLN A 104 9.66 15.38 1.65
N GLU A 105 8.41 15.09 1.27
CA GLU A 105 7.56 14.12 1.98
C GLU A 105 8.27 12.75 2.11
N HIS A 106 8.99 12.31 1.09
CA HIS A 106 9.64 11.00 1.06
C HIS A 106 10.77 10.90 2.10
N SER A 107 11.63 11.92 2.16
CA SER A 107 12.68 11.99 3.18
C SER A 107 12.10 12.14 4.58
N TYR A 108 11.10 13.02 4.75
CA TYR A 108 10.46 13.28 6.04
C TYR A 108 9.77 12.04 6.60
N THR A 109 8.94 11.37 5.80
CA THR A 109 8.21 10.17 6.25
C THR A 109 9.15 9.00 6.53
N SER A 110 10.27 8.89 5.83
CA SER A 110 11.31 7.87 6.10
C SER A 110 11.98 8.11 7.45
N HIS A 111 12.32 9.37 7.75
CA HIS A 111 12.82 9.76 9.06
C HIS A 111 11.81 9.44 10.17
N MET A 112 10.54 9.80 9.97
CA MET A 112 9.47 9.54 10.94
C MET A 112 9.23 8.04 11.13
N ALA A 113 9.19 7.24 10.06
CA ALA A 113 9.04 5.80 10.15
C ALA A 113 10.15 5.16 10.98
N LYS A 114 11.41 5.62 10.81
CA LYS A 114 12.54 5.17 11.64
C LYS A 114 12.41 5.62 13.10
N LYS A 115 12.08 6.90 13.32
CA LYS A 115 12.08 7.52 14.66
C LYS A 115 10.91 7.07 15.53
N THR A 116 9.71 7.01 14.97
CA THR A 116 8.47 6.80 15.72
C THR A 116 7.85 5.43 15.47
N ARG A 117 8.41 4.65 14.54
CA ARG A 117 7.86 3.36 14.09
C ARG A 117 6.42 3.48 13.61
N ARG A 118 6.12 4.62 12.97
CA ARG A 118 4.79 4.92 12.44
C ARG A 118 4.86 5.58 11.08
N TYR A 119 3.93 5.22 10.20
CA TYR A 119 3.56 6.02 9.05
C TYR A 119 2.23 6.69 9.37
N TYR A 120 2.27 7.99 9.68
CA TYR A 120 1.15 8.71 10.28
C TYR A 120 0.67 7.99 11.57
N LYS A 121 -0.54 7.40 11.55
CA LYS A 121 -1.14 6.70 12.70
C LYS A 121 -0.94 5.17 12.64
N ILE A 122 -0.35 4.65 11.57
CA ILE A 122 -0.21 3.20 11.33
C ILE A 122 1.07 2.71 12.02
N PRO A 123 0.98 1.76 12.98
CA PRO A 123 2.16 1.12 13.55
C PRO A 123 2.93 0.34 12.47
N LEU A 124 4.26 0.43 12.52
CA LEU A 124 5.16 -0.24 11.58
C LEU A 124 6.02 -1.26 12.33
N GLU A 125 6.18 -2.43 11.73
CA GLU A 125 7.08 -3.49 12.18
C GLU A 125 8.26 -3.67 11.22
N HIS A 126 8.05 -3.37 9.94
CA HIS A 126 9.05 -3.50 8.89
C HIS A 126 9.25 -2.20 8.10
N ARG A 127 10.39 -2.12 7.42
CA ARG A 127 10.72 -1.10 6.45
C ARG A 127 11.42 -1.74 5.26
N VAL A 128 10.86 -1.54 4.07
CA VAL A 128 11.47 -1.91 2.79
C VAL A 128 11.85 -0.62 2.09
N HIS A 129 13.15 -0.37 1.95
CA HIS A 129 13.65 0.89 1.41
C HIS A 129 14.78 0.67 0.41
N ASN A 130 15.11 1.70 -0.36
CA ASN A 130 16.20 1.67 -1.34
C ASN A 130 16.02 0.56 -2.39
N TYR A 131 14.78 0.27 -2.78
CA TYR A 131 14.46 -0.82 -3.74
C TYR A 131 14.35 -0.35 -5.20
N ASN A 132 14.44 0.96 -5.42
CA ASN A 132 14.59 1.57 -6.74
C ASN A 132 15.34 2.90 -6.58
N VAL A 133 16.67 2.80 -6.52
CA VAL A 133 17.57 3.94 -6.25
C VAL A 133 17.57 4.93 -7.41
N THR A 134 17.56 6.22 -7.09
CA THR A 134 17.68 7.28 -8.09
C THR A 134 19.10 7.32 -8.66
N PRO A 135 19.30 7.18 -9.98
CA PRO A 135 20.62 7.24 -10.58
C PRO A 135 21.29 8.61 -10.37
N ASP A 136 22.61 8.63 -10.20
CA ASP A 136 23.41 9.85 -10.04
C ASP A 136 23.26 10.83 -11.22
N SER A 137 22.92 10.31 -12.41
CA SER A 137 22.66 11.10 -13.61
C SER A 137 21.27 11.75 -13.65
N HIS A 138 20.38 11.39 -12.72
CA HIS A 138 19.01 11.89 -12.71
C HIS A 138 18.96 13.34 -12.17
N PRO A 139 18.16 14.26 -12.76
CA PRO A 139 18.09 15.66 -12.32
C PRO A 139 17.64 15.89 -10.86
N ALA A 140 17.00 14.89 -10.24
CA ALA A 140 16.58 14.95 -8.83
C ALA A 140 17.66 14.49 -7.85
N PHE A 141 18.73 13.82 -8.33
CA PHE A 141 19.81 13.33 -7.48
C PHE A 141 20.43 14.49 -6.68
N GLN A 142 20.64 14.28 -5.38
CA GLN A 142 21.14 15.30 -4.43
C GLN A 142 20.37 16.63 -4.35
N LYS A 143 19.20 16.78 -5.01
CA LYS A 143 18.43 18.04 -5.00
C LYS A 143 17.94 18.43 -3.60
N LEU A 144 17.54 17.44 -2.79
CA LEU A 144 17.11 17.64 -1.40
C LEU A 144 18.25 17.44 -0.40
N ASN A 145 19.06 16.39 -0.59
CA ASN A 145 20.13 16.01 0.33
C ASN A 145 21.49 16.13 -0.38
N LYS A 146 22.00 17.36 -0.49
CA LYS A 146 23.20 17.69 -1.27
C LYS A 146 24.48 16.94 -0.85
N ASN A 147 24.55 16.55 0.42
CA ASN A 147 25.72 15.89 1.00
C ASN A 147 25.58 14.37 1.10
N ALA A 148 24.43 13.81 0.70
CA ALA A 148 24.24 12.36 0.69
C ALA A 148 24.85 11.75 -0.58
N GLY A 149 25.67 10.72 -0.43
CA GLY A 149 26.14 9.91 -1.57
C GLY A 149 25.06 8.95 -2.07
N PRO A 150 25.30 8.25 -3.19
CA PRO A 150 24.33 7.33 -3.79
C PRO A 150 23.81 6.29 -2.80
N SER A 151 22.50 6.03 -2.84
CA SER A 151 21.88 4.96 -2.05
C SER A 151 22.31 3.59 -2.57
N THR A 152 22.55 2.64 -1.66
CA THR A 152 22.76 1.24 -2.04
C THR A 152 21.43 0.54 -2.25
N LEU A 153 21.27 -0.14 -3.39
CA LEU A 153 20.10 -0.95 -3.72
C LEU A 153 19.94 -2.11 -2.71
N ASN A 154 18.76 -2.22 -2.12
CA ASN A 154 18.41 -3.27 -1.16
C ASN A 154 17.51 -4.30 -1.82
N GLU A 155 18.12 -5.29 -2.49
CA GLU A 155 17.38 -6.36 -3.19
C GLU A 155 16.75 -7.37 -2.23
N ALA A 156 17.34 -7.60 -1.07
CA ALA A 156 16.87 -8.63 -0.13
C ALA A 156 15.48 -8.31 0.43
N ASP A 157 15.28 -7.07 0.89
CA ASP A 157 14.01 -6.68 1.52
C ASP A 157 12.86 -6.60 0.50
N ILE A 158 13.14 -6.09 -0.70
CA ILE A 158 12.13 -6.02 -1.76
C ILE A 158 11.78 -7.41 -2.28
N ALA A 159 12.74 -8.33 -2.44
CA ALA A 159 12.46 -9.69 -2.87
C ALA A 159 11.54 -10.43 -1.88
N GLY A 160 11.67 -10.17 -0.58
CA GLY A 160 10.75 -10.68 0.43
C GLY A 160 9.34 -10.12 0.28
N LEU A 161 9.22 -8.80 0.11
CA LEU A 161 7.93 -8.14 -0.12
C LEU A 161 7.26 -8.60 -1.42
N GLU A 162 8.03 -8.83 -2.48
CA GLU A 162 7.57 -9.34 -3.78
C GLU A 162 6.97 -10.76 -3.70
N ARG A 163 7.11 -11.47 -2.57
CA ARG A 163 6.47 -12.78 -2.31
C ARG A 163 5.15 -12.67 -1.56
N VAL A 164 4.76 -11.49 -1.08
CA VAL A 164 3.47 -11.30 -0.39
C VAL A 164 2.33 -11.37 -1.41
N LYS A 165 1.41 -12.30 -1.22
CA LYS A 165 0.26 -12.56 -2.10
C LYS A 165 -0.83 -11.50 -1.97
N PHE A 166 -1.00 -10.90 -0.79
CA PHE A 166 -1.98 -9.82 -0.61
C PHE A 166 -1.52 -8.78 0.42
N GLY A 167 -1.75 -7.50 0.11
CA GLY A 167 -1.60 -6.39 1.05
C GLY A 167 -2.49 -5.21 0.71
N PHE A 168 -2.71 -4.33 1.69
CA PHE A 168 -3.39 -3.06 1.52
C PHE A 168 -2.38 -1.92 1.66
N GLY A 169 -2.29 -1.08 0.63
CA GLY A 169 -1.34 0.02 0.55
C GLY A 169 -2.00 1.38 0.75
N VAL A 170 -1.26 2.29 1.36
CA VAL A 170 -1.63 3.70 1.52
C VAL A 170 -0.46 4.61 1.16
N SER A 171 -0.76 5.71 0.46
CA SER A 171 0.21 6.75 0.09
C SER A 171 -0.35 8.14 0.43
N ARG A 172 0.53 9.14 0.54
CA ARG A 172 0.18 10.55 0.81
C ARG A 172 -0.79 10.72 2.00
N GLY A 173 -0.44 10.14 3.15
CA GLY A 173 -1.27 10.20 4.36
C GLY A 173 -2.62 9.46 4.27
N GLY A 174 -2.76 8.53 3.33
CA GLY A 174 -3.99 7.76 3.11
C GLY A 174 -5.01 8.44 2.21
N ARG A 175 -4.61 9.50 1.49
CA ARG A 175 -5.41 10.08 0.41
C ARG A 175 -5.50 9.16 -0.80
N HIS A 176 -4.46 8.36 -1.02
CA HIS A 176 -4.45 7.34 -2.04
C HIS A 176 -4.31 5.96 -1.40
N THR A 177 -5.13 5.02 -1.83
CA THR A 177 -5.12 3.64 -1.36
C THR A 177 -5.02 2.69 -2.54
N TRP A 178 -4.45 1.51 -2.33
CA TRP A 178 -4.22 0.57 -3.41
C TRP A 178 -4.08 -0.83 -2.83
N LEU A 179 -4.11 -1.84 -3.67
CA LEU A 179 -3.89 -3.23 -3.28
C LEU A 179 -2.53 -3.70 -3.77
N PHE A 180 -1.91 -4.59 -3.00
CA PHE A 180 -0.59 -5.14 -3.30
C PHE A 180 -0.71 -6.64 -3.52
N SER A 181 -0.01 -7.15 -4.54
CA SER A 181 0.19 -8.58 -4.71
C SER A 181 1.43 -8.84 -5.55
N GLU A 182 2.33 -9.68 -5.03
CA GLU A 182 3.46 -10.26 -5.75
C GLU A 182 4.31 -9.23 -6.49
N GLY A 183 4.69 -8.16 -5.79
CA GLY A 183 5.53 -7.08 -6.34
C GLY A 183 4.79 -6.07 -7.22
N LYS A 184 3.46 -6.20 -7.35
CA LYS A 184 2.62 -5.28 -8.12
C LYS A 184 1.66 -4.51 -7.23
N VAL A 185 1.41 -3.28 -7.65
CA VAL A 185 0.39 -2.39 -7.12
C VAL A 185 -0.80 -2.43 -8.06
N TYR A 186 -1.98 -2.67 -7.50
CA TYR A 186 -3.26 -2.70 -8.20
C TYR A 186 -4.07 -1.48 -7.80
N GLU A 187 -4.37 -0.63 -8.78
CA GLU A 187 -5.04 0.65 -8.61
C GLU A 187 -6.39 0.68 -9.32
N THR A 188 -7.25 1.59 -8.87
CA THR A 188 -8.51 1.91 -9.54
C THR A 188 -8.60 3.42 -9.76
N HIS A 189 -8.85 3.81 -10.99
CA HIS A 189 -8.87 5.19 -11.43
C HIS A 189 -10.29 5.75 -11.39
N TRP A 190 -10.57 6.52 -10.34
CA TRP A 190 -11.83 7.26 -10.11
C TRP A 190 -12.33 8.13 -11.28
N ASN A 191 -11.49 8.45 -12.27
CA ASN A 191 -11.80 9.26 -13.45
C ASN A 191 -11.71 8.50 -14.78
N LYS A 192 -11.72 7.16 -14.77
CA LYS A 192 -11.62 6.28 -15.95
C LYS A 192 -12.78 5.28 -16.03
N ILE A 193 -12.85 4.54 -17.13
CA ILE A 193 -13.81 3.47 -17.41
C ILE A 193 -13.18 2.46 -18.38
N GLY A 194 -13.72 1.24 -18.43
CA GLY A 194 -13.24 0.22 -19.35
C GLY A 194 -11.84 -0.26 -18.98
N PRO A 195 -10.98 -0.61 -19.95
CA PRO A 195 -9.64 -1.15 -19.68
C PRO A 195 -8.74 -0.24 -18.84
N ASP A 196 -8.98 1.08 -18.86
CA ASP A 196 -8.20 2.07 -18.11
C ASP A 196 -8.71 2.26 -16.66
N LEU A 197 -9.79 1.59 -16.27
CA LEU A 197 -10.36 1.74 -14.93
C LEU A 197 -9.46 1.14 -13.86
N TYR A 198 -8.86 -0.02 -14.16
CA TYR A 198 -7.96 -0.74 -13.29
C TYR A 198 -6.56 -0.77 -13.89
N GLU A 199 -5.55 -0.65 -13.04
CA GLU A 199 -4.15 -0.70 -13.46
C GLU A 199 -3.35 -1.61 -12.54
N ALA A 200 -2.40 -2.35 -13.11
CA ALA A 200 -1.41 -3.11 -12.37
C ALA A 200 -0.01 -2.64 -12.77
N SER A 201 0.74 -2.09 -11.82
CA SER A 201 2.08 -1.55 -12.03
C SER A 201 3.10 -2.23 -11.09
N PRO A 202 4.36 -2.44 -11.50
CA PRO A 202 5.38 -2.93 -10.58
C PRO A 202 5.61 -1.93 -9.44
N LEU A 203 5.71 -2.39 -8.19
CA LEU A 203 5.97 -1.53 -7.02
C LEU A 203 7.23 -0.68 -7.20
N ARG A 204 8.26 -1.25 -7.83
CA ARG A 204 9.52 -0.55 -8.13
C ARG A 204 9.30 0.69 -9.02
N LYS A 205 8.23 0.73 -9.81
CA LYS A 205 7.87 1.85 -10.71
C LYS A 205 6.67 2.66 -10.20
N PHE A 206 6.21 2.39 -8.98
CA PHE A 206 5.01 3.02 -8.43
C PHE A 206 5.24 4.51 -8.13
N PRO A 207 4.45 5.43 -8.71
CA PRO A 207 4.79 6.85 -8.75
C PRO A 207 4.61 7.59 -7.42
N TRP A 208 3.95 6.99 -6.42
CA TRP A 208 3.71 7.65 -5.15
C TRP A 208 4.89 7.54 -4.16
N LEU A 209 5.91 6.74 -4.52
CA LEU A 209 7.23 6.56 -3.88
C LEU A 209 7.17 6.13 -2.40
N SER A 210 6.63 6.93 -1.49
CA SER A 210 6.54 6.58 -0.06
C SER A 210 5.12 6.21 0.38
N GLY A 211 5.03 5.24 1.27
CA GLY A 211 3.75 4.80 1.81
C GLY A 211 3.90 3.74 2.90
N ALA A 212 2.78 3.11 3.24
CA ALA A 212 2.76 1.90 4.04
C ALA A 212 1.97 0.82 3.33
N ILE A 213 2.46 -0.42 3.42
CA ILE A 213 1.71 -1.63 3.08
C ILE A 213 1.39 -2.33 4.41
N VAL A 214 0.14 -2.76 4.59
CA VAL A 214 -0.23 -3.65 5.67
C VAL A 214 -0.57 -5.02 5.10
N THR A 215 0.01 -6.07 5.67
CA THR A 215 -0.15 -7.44 5.18
C THR A 215 -0.72 -8.34 6.27
N PRO A 216 -1.66 -9.26 5.94
CA PRO A 216 -2.11 -10.29 6.86
C PRO A 216 -0.93 -11.06 7.51
N SER A 217 -1.06 -11.40 8.79
CA SER A 217 0.02 -11.98 9.59
C SER A 217 0.45 -13.38 9.12
N GLU A 218 -0.44 -14.13 8.46
CA GLU A 218 -0.12 -15.44 7.88
C GLU A 218 0.86 -15.40 6.71
N GLN A 219 1.27 -14.20 6.28
CA GLN A 219 2.28 -13.97 5.24
C GLN A 219 3.58 -13.37 5.78
N SER A 220 3.74 -13.19 7.10
CA SER A 220 4.91 -12.50 7.67
C SER A 220 6.23 -13.20 7.36
N GLN A 221 6.23 -14.51 7.12
CA GLN A 221 7.39 -15.30 6.70
C GLN A 221 7.93 -14.93 5.31
N CYS A 222 7.18 -14.15 4.52
CA CYS A 222 7.68 -13.61 3.27
C CYS A 222 8.65 -12.45 3.51
N LEU A 223 8.50 -11.72 4.62
CA LEU A 223 9.27 -10.52 4.91
C LEU A 223 10.68 -10.89 5.38
N ALA A 224 11.69 -10.20 4.85
CA ALA A 224 13.07 -10.42 5.24
C ALA A 224 13.31 -9.95 6.68
N GLU A 225 14.11 -10.69 7.46
CA GLU A 225 14.48 -10.28 8.82
C GLU A 225 15.23 -8.94 8.83
N THR A 226 16.03 -8.66 7.78
CA THR A 226 16.72 -7.38 7.57
C THR A 226 15.77 -6.19 7.43
N SER A 227 14.52 -6.43 7.04
CA SER A 227 13.49 -5.38 6.93
C SER A 227 12.86 -5.02 8.28
N ARG A 228 13.08 -5.80 9.35
CA ARG A 228 12.49 -5.48 10.65
C ARG A 228 13.02 -4.12 11.13
N LEU A 229 12.12 -3.29 11.64
CA LEU A 229 12.48 -2.06 12.35
C LEU A 229 13.07 -2.35 13.75
N PHE A 230 13.20 -3.63 14.10
CA PHE A 230 13.86 -4.15 15.29
C PHE A 230 15.04 -5.03 14.90
N GLY A 231 16.20 -4.83 15.54
CA GLY A 231 17.11 -5.93 15.84
C GLY A 231 16.64 -6.65 17.12
N ALA A 232 16.99 -7.93 17.28
CA ALA A 232 16.86 -8.62 18.56
C ALA A 232 17.75 -7.91 19.60
N GLY A 233 17.20 -6.96 20.37
CA GLY A 233 17.94 -6.26 21.42
C GLY A 233 17.56 -4.81 21.71
N GLU A 234 16.73 -4.15 20.89
CA GLU A 234 16.30 -2.78 21.17
C GLU A 234 14.83 -2.73 21.60
N GLU A 235 14.60 -3.01 22.89
CA GLU A 235 13.42 -2.52 23.59
C GLU A 235 13.42 -0.99 23.50
N ALA A 236 12.38 -0.43 22.86
CA ALA A 236 12.17 0.99 22.89
C ALA A 236 11.87 1.39 24.33
N ALA A 237 12.77 2.15 24.95
CA ALA A 237 12.45 2.95 26.12
C ALA A 237 11.27 3.87 25.73
N ILE A 238 10.09 3.53 26.22
CA ILE A 238 8.91 4.38 26.17
C ILE A 238 9.17 5.49 27.19
N VAL A 239 9.31 6.73 26.72
CA VAL A 239 9.17 7.96 27.53
C VAL A 239 7.92 8.68 27.05
#